data_AF-A0A3D3XPF5-F1
#
_entry.id   AF-A0A3D3XPF5-F1
#
_cell.length_a   1.000
_cell.length_b   1.000
_cell.length_c   1.000
_cell.angle_alpha   90.00
_cell.angle_beta   90.00
_cell.angle_gamma   90.00
#
_symmetry.space_group_name_H-M   'P 1'
#
loop_
_entity.id
_entity.type
_entity.pdbx_description
1 polymer ?
#
loop_
_entity_poly.entity_id
_entity_poly.type
_entity_poly.pdbx_seq_one_letter_code
_entity_poly.pdbx_strand_id
1 'polypeptide(L)' 'MSTAFLGIPGSSQMILILVVVLLLFGGRKIPELMRGLGRGVKEFKDGVADDENTEDTK' A
#
# COMPACT_ATOMS: atom_id res chain seq x y z
N MET A 1 -11.19 7.64 -30.79
CA MET A 1 -9.87 8.22 -30.46
C MET A 1 -10.12 9.39 -29.52
N SER A 2 -9.56 9.34 -28.31
CA SER A 2 -9.61 10.37 -27.26
C SER A 2 -10.84 10.40 -26.32
N THR A 3 -10.72 9.65 -25.21
CA THR A 3 -11.39 9.92 -23.93
C THR A 3 -10.37 10.38 -22.86
N ALA A 4 -9.19 10.87 -23.29
CA ALA A 4 -8.03 11.16 -22.45
C ALA A 4 -8.18 12.36 -21.48
N PHE A 5 -9.36 12.99 -21.40
CA PHE A 5 -9.58 14.22 -20.63
C PHE A 5 -10.62 14.11 -19.50
N LEU A 6 -11.28 12.97 -19.33
CA LEU A 6 -12.31 12.77 -18.31
C LEU A 6 -11.76 11.97 -17.11
N GLY A 7 -10.75 12.52 -16.43
CA GLY A 7 -10.39 12.25 -15.03
C GLY A 7 -10.03 10.83 -14.58
N ILE A 8 -10.30 9.80 -15.37
CA ILE A 8 -9.98 8.40 -15.09
C ILE A 8 -8.90 8.01 -16.10
N PRO A 9 -7.64 7.84 -15.68
CA PRO A 9 -6.63 7.31 -16.56
C PRO A 9 -7.12 5.94 -17.04
N GLY A 10 -7.30 5.79 -18.35
CA GLY A 10 -7.63 4.50 -18.94
C GLY A 10 -6.58 3.45 -18.54
N SER A 11 -6.90 2.17 -18.66
CA SER A 11 -6.04 1.05 -18.26
C SER A 11 -4.59 1.18 -18.79
N SER A 12 -4.40 1.81 -19.95
CA SER A 12 -3.09 2.10 -20.55
C SER A 12 -2.28 3.16 -19.80
N GLN A 13 -2.90 4.21 -19.26
CA GLN A 13 -2.21 5.26 -18.51
C GLN A 13 -1.76 4.77 -17.13
N MET A 14 -2.53 3.91 -16.48
CA MET A 14 -2.14 3.27 -15.22
C MET A 14 -0.89 2.39 -15.38
N ILE A 15 -0.77 1.66 -16.50
CA ILE A 15 0.45 0.89 -16.79
C ILE A 15 1.67 1.80 -16.91
N LEU A 16 1.52 2.98 -17.53
CA LEU A 16 2.61 3.92 -17.75
C LEU A 16 3.06 4.56 -16.44
N ILE A 17 2.13 4.93 -15.57
CA ILE A 17 2.42 5.41 -14.21
C ILE A 17 3.14 4.32 -13.42
N LEU A 18 2.66 3.08 -13.47
CA LEU A 18 3.29 1.95 -12.79
C LEU A 18 4.75 1.77 -13.25
N VAL A 19 5.00 1.82 -14.56
CA VAL A 19 6.35 1.73 -15.13
C VAL A 19 7.24 2.87 -14.64
N VAL A 20 6.76 4.12 -14.64
CA VAL A 20 7.54 5.27 -14.15
C VAL A 20 7.88 5.11 -12.66
N VAL A 21 6.90 4.74 -11.83
CA VAL A 21 7.11 4.46 -10.40
C VAL A 21 8.15 3.35 -10.22
N LEU A 22 8.08 2.28 -11.02
CA LEU A 22 9.00 1.15 -10.96
C LEU A 22 10.41 1.53 -11.43
N LEU A 23 10.57 2.49 -12.35
CA LEU A 23 11.88 3.03 -12.75
C LEU A 23 12.48 3.94 -11.67
N LEU A 24 11.66 4.80 -11.05
CA LEU A 24 12.13 5.74 -10.01
C LEU A 24 12.49 5.03 -8.71
N PHE A 25 11.62 4.13 -8.25
CA PHE A 25 11.81 3.40 -7.00
C PHE A 25 12.56 2.08 -7.20
N GLY A 26 12.55 1.49 -8.41
CA GLY A 26 13.08 0.17 -8.65
C GLY A 26 12.14 -0.94 -8.17
N GLY A 27 12.14 -2.09 -8.86
CA GLY A 27 11.27 -3.22 -8.53
C GLY A 27 11.49 -3.85 -7.14
N ARG A 28 12.60 -3.51 -6.45
CA ARG A 28 12.93 -4.04 -5.12
C ARG A 28 12.48 -3.16 -3.95
N LYS A 29 12.39 -1.83 -4.12
CA LYS A 29 12.02 -0.93 -3.02
C LYS A 29 10.54 -0.95 -2.70
N ILE A 30 9.67 -1.09 -3.71
CA ILE A 30 8.22 -1.23 -3.49
C ILE A 30 7.88 -2.41 -2.55
N PRO A 31 8.36 -3.66 -2.80
CA PRO A 31 8.08 -4.78 -1.90
C PRO A 31 8.78 -4.64 -0.55
N GLU A 32 9.96 -4.02 -0.49
CA GLU A 32 10.66 -3.75 0.77
C GLU A 32 9.88 -2.78 1.67
N LEU A 33 9.37 -1.68 1.10
CA LEU A 33 8.50 -0.72 1.78
C LEU A 33 7.18 -1.36 2.22
N MET A 34 6.55 -2.17 1.36
CA MET A 34 5.34 -2.91 1.71
C MET A 34 5.57 -3.90 2.84
N ARG A 35 6.71 -4.61 2.87
CA ARG A 35 7.08 -5.52 3.97
C ARG A 35 7.36 -4.77 5.26
N GLY A 36 7.99 -3.60 5.19
CA GLY A 36 8.19 -2.73 6.34
C GLY A 36 6.87 -2.22 6.92
N LEU A 37 6.02 -1.66 6.07
CA LEU A 37 4.69 -1.16 6.45
C LEU A 37 3.79 -2.30 6.98
N GLY A 38 3.80 -3.46 6.34
CA GLY A 38 3.02 -4.62 6.76
C GLY A 38 3.43 -5.15 8.13
N ARG A 39 4.73 -5.11 8.47
CA ARG A 39 5.20 -5.45 9.82
C ARG A 39 4.73 -4.43 10.85
N GLY A 40 4.87 -3.12 10.55
CA GLY A 40 4.40 -2.07 11.45
C GLY A 40 2.89 -2.12 11.70
N VAL A 41 2.09 -2.35 10.65
CA VAL A 41 0.63 -2.53 10.79
C VAL A 41 0.28 -3.78 11.60
N LYS A 42 1.04 -4.87 11.43
CA LYS A 42 0.84 -6.10 12.22
C LYS A 42 1.16 -5.87 13.70
N GLU A 43 2.32 -5.30 14.02
CA GLU A 43 2.72 -4.98 15.40
C GLU A 43 1.75 -3.98 16.06
N PHE A 44 1.27 -2.98 15.32
CA PHE A 44 0.25 -2.05 15.79
C PHE A 44 -1.06 -2.78 16.14
N LYS A 45 -1.51 -3.68 15.26
CA LYS A 45 -2.73 -4.45 15.51
C LYS A 45 -2.57 -5.43 16.68
N ASP A 46 -1.45 -6.13 16.77
CA ASP A 46 -1.17 -7.09 17.84
C ASP A 46 -1.09 -6.39 19.21
N GLY A 47 -0.51 -5.18 19.28
CA GLY A 47 -0.48 -4.38 20.51
C GLY A 47 -1.85 -3.85 20.95
N VAL A 48 -2.68 -3.40 20.01
CA VAL A 48 -4.06 -2.98 20.31
C VAL A 48 -4.92 -4.18 20.76
N ALA A 49 -4.71 -5.35 20.15
CA ALA A 49 -5.39 -6.61 20.48
C ALA A 49 -5.11 -7.11 21.90
N ASP A 50 -3.89 -6.89 22.41
CA ASP A 50 -3.49 -7.30 23.75
C ASP A 50 -4.10 -6.37 24.82
N ASP A 51 -4.23 -5.08 24.51
CA ASP A 51 -4.92 -4.10 25.37
C ASP A 51 -6.43 -4.38 25.46
N GLU A 52 -7.10 -4.68 24.33
CA GLU A 52 -8.56 -4.94 24.33
C GLU A 52 -8.94 -6.26 25.02
N ASN A 53 -8.08 -7.30 24.99
CA ASN A 53 -8.32 -8.56 25.71
C ASN A 53 -8.04 -8.47 27.22
N THR A 54 -7.28 -7.45 27.65
CA THR A 54 -6.99 -7.23 29.08
C THR A 54 -8.17 -6.58 29.83
N GLU A 55 -9.13 -5.96 29.12
CA GLU A 55 -10.29 -5.31 29.75
C GLU A 55 -11.50 -6.23 30.01
N ASP A 56 -11.52 -7.45 29.45
CA ASP A 56 -12.67 -8.37 29.56
C ASP A 56 -12.63 -9.34 30.76
N THR A 57 -11.60 -9.30 31.61
CA THR A 57 -11.48 -10.18 32.80
C THR A 57 -11.41 -9.43 34.13
N LYS A 58 -12.12 -8.30 34.28
CA LYS A 58 -12.27 -7.64 35.59
C LYS A 58 -13.71 -7.35 35.98
#